data_AF-A0A9E3EMU1-F1
#
_entry.id   AF-A0A9E3EMU1-F1
#
_cell.length_a   1.000
_cell.length_b   1.000
_cell.length_c   1.000
_cell.angle_alpha   90.00
_cell.angle_beta   90.00
_cell.angle_gamma   90.00
#
_symmetry.space_group_name_H-M   'P 1'
#
loop_
_entity.id
_entity.type
_entity.pdbx_description
1 polymer ?
#
loop_
_entity_poly.entity_id
_entity_poly.type
_entity_poly.pdbx_seq_one_letter_code
_entity_poly.pdbx_strand_id
1 'polypeptide(L)'
;AIVNRSPLLVSISTDGAAPVFAQAIRAKIEALLPQGLKHWARAAREWRPALARLGIGFAERRAFWERFSDQALAEPDMEPQPALRESLLQKAARSAHRGAPEGRVTLVGAGPGDPELLTLKAVRALQSAEVILYDQLVSAEVLDFARREAKRILVGKTGHGPSCNQGEINELMLRLARQGKHVVRLKGGDPLIFGRASEEIEACREAGIEVAIVPGITAAQGAAASLGISLTQRERARRVQFVTGHAKDGKLPADIDWGAIADPFVTTALYMPTRTLADFCDKAIENGLLPATPAAAISRATRPDERKVFGTVSELPELAQRLDSGGPVLVLIGRGLDAIATTSSSASSFSHLRDKVPLALASGG
;
A
#
# COMPACT_ATOMS: atom_id res chain seq x y z
N ALA A 1 -27.66 -12.59 -7.23
CA ALA A 1 -28.18 -12.68 -5.85
C ALA A 1 -28.25 -11.28 -5.24
N ILE A 2 -29.24 -10.98 -4.38
CA ILE A 2 -29.43 -9.62 -3.81
C ILE A 2 -29.62 -9.73 -2.30
N VAL A 3 -28.91 -8.90 -1.54
CA VAL A 3 -29.19 -8.62 -0.13
C VAL A 3 -29.96 -7.30 -0.06
N ASN A 4 -31.19 -7.36 0.43
CA ASN A 4 -32.10 -6.21 0.43
C ASN A 4 -32.26 -5.63 1.84
N ARG A 5 -31.85 -4.38 2.03
CA ARG A 5 -32.06 -3.54 3.22
C ARG A 5 -32.58 -2.16 2.81
N SER A 6 -33.52 -2.13 1.86
CA SER A 6 -33.96 -0.92 1.16
C SER A 6 -34.12 0.30 2.08
N PRO A 7 -33.52 1.45 1.74
CA PRO A 7 -32.89 1.79 0.45
C PRO A 7 -31.45 1.24 0.24
N LEU A 8 -30.86 0.55 1.21
CA LEU A 8 -29.55 -0.08 1.04
C LEU A 8 -29.70 -1.42 0.30
N LEU A 9 -28.96 -1.60 -0.80
CA LEU A 9 -28.99 -2.81 -1.61
C LEU A 9 -27.55 -3.28 -1.87
N VAL A 10 -27.32 -4.59 -1.76
CA VAL A 10 -26.08 -5.22 -2.21
C VAL A 10 -26.42 -6.25 -3.28
N SER A 11 -25.90 -6.04 -4.49
CA SER A 11 -26.05 -6.96 -5.62
C SER A 11 -24.79 -7.79 -5.79
N ILE A 12 -24.95 -9.10 -5.90
CA ILE A 12 -23.87 -10.07 -6.14
C ILE A 12 -24.16 -10.75 -7.48
N SER A 13 -23.24 -10.63 -8.43
CA SER A 13 -23.33 -11.28 -9.74
C SER A 13 -22.07 -12.08 -10.01
N THR A 14 -22.24 -13.25 -10.61
CA THR A 14 -21.16 -14.08 -11.18
C THR A 14 -21.32 -14.19 -12.70
N ASP A 15 -22.13 -13.30 -13.30
CA ASP A 15 -22.50 -13.33 -14.72
C ASP A 15 -23.02 -14.70 -15.20
N GLY A 16 -23.73 -15.39 -14.32
CA GLY A 16 -24.25 -16.74 -14.56
C GLY A 16 -23.25 -17.88 -14.40
N ALA A 17 -21.95 -17.60 -14.28
CA ALA A 17 -20.89 -18.62 -14.22
C ALA A 17 -20.93 -19.48 -12.95
N ALA A 18 -21.38 -18.93 -11.82
CA ALA A 18 -21.43 -19.66 -10.55
C ALA A 18 -22.59 -19.20 -9.65
N PRO A 19 -23.83 -19.64 -9.91
CA PRO A 19 -25.01 -19.22 -9.12
C PRO A 19 -24.93 -19.64 -7.65
N VAL A 20 -24.40 -20.84 -7.36
CA VAL A 20 -24.22 -21.37 -6.00
C VAL A 20 -23.20 -20.55 -5.21
N PHE A 21 -22.10 -20.15 -5.85
CA PHE A 21 -21.11 -19.26 -5.23
C PHE A 21 -21.70 -17.89 -4.88
N ALA A 22 -22.50 -17.32 -5.79
CA ALA A 22 -23.23 -16.07 -5.54
C ALA A 22 -24.22 -16.18 -4.36
N GLN A 23 -24.86 -17.34 -4.17
CA GLN A 23 -25.71 -17.62 -3.01
C GLN A 23 -24.91 -17.74 -1.71
N ALA A 24 -23.75 -18.41 -1.73
CA ALA A 24 -22.87 -18.51 -0.57
C ALA A 24 -22.35 -17.13 -0.09
N ILE A 25 -21.94 -16.27 -1.03
CA ILE A 25 -21.57 -14.87 -0.72
C ILE A 25 -22.77 -14.11 -0.16
N ARG A 26 -23.96 -14.27 -0.76
CA ARG A 26 -25.18 -13.62 -0.27
C ARG A 26 -25.45 -13.98 1.18
N ALA A 27 -25.35 -15.26 1.55
CA ALA A 27 -25.58 -15.72 2.92
C ALA A 27 -24.59 -15.08 3.92
N LYS A 28 -23.30 -14.98 3.55
CA LYS A 28 -22.28 -14.30 4.37
C LYS A 28 -22.61 -12.81 4.56
N ILE A 29 -22.99 -12.11 3.49
CA ILE A 29 -23.34 -10.69 3.56
C ILE A 29 -24.65 -10.47 4.34
N GLU A 30 -25.64 -11.36 4.21
CA GLU A 30 -26.87 -11.32 5.00
C GLU A 30 -26.60 -11.45 6.50
N ALA A 31 -25.63 -12.28 6.89
CA ALA A 31 -25.20 -12.42 8.29
C ALA A 31 -24.48 -11.16 8.82
N LEU A 32 -23.75 -10.45 7.96
CA LEU A 32 -23.03 -9.21 8.32
C LEU A 32 -23.92 -7.97 8.32
N LEU A 33 -25.08 -7.99 7.65
CA LEU A 33 -25.98 -6.86 7.50
C LEU A 33 -27.32 -7.14 8.19
N PRO A 34 -27.50 -6.78 9.47
CA PRO A 34 -28.76 -6.93 10.18
C PRO A 34 -29.94 -6.26 9.44
N GLN A 35 -31.17 -6.76 9.66
CA GLN A 35 -32.35 -6.18 9.03
C GLN A 35 -32.64 -4.74 9.48
N GLY A 36 -32.31 -4.40 10.73
CA GLY A 36 -32.54 -3.08 11.29
C GLY A 36 -31.86 -1.93 10.53
N LEU A 37 -30.76 -2.20 9.80
CA LEU A 37 -30.07 -1.21 8.96
C LEU A 37 -30.96 -0.54 7.91
N LYS A 38 -32.12 -1.12 7.56
CA LYS A 38 -33.13 -0.47 6.71
C LYS A 38 -33.62 0.87 7.28
N HIS A 39 -33.75 0.98 8.61
CA HIS A 39 -34.19 2.20 9.29
C HIS A 39 -33.11 3.27 9.20
N TRP A 40 -31.86 2.88 9.45
CA TRP A 40 -30.68 3.73 9.25
C TRP A 40 -30.55 4.21 7.80
N ALA A 41 -30.66 3.32 6.82
CA ALA A 41 -30.56 3.70 5.42
C ALA A 41 -31.68 4.68 4.99
N ARG A 42 -32.90 4.54 5.52
CA ARG A 42 -34.00 5.48 5.33
C ARG A 42 -33.70 6.84 5.96
N ALA A 43 -33.24 6.85 7.21
CA ALA A 43 -32.82 8.06 7.91
C ALA A 43 -31.70 8.79 7.15
N ALA A 44 -30.70 8.08 6.65
CA ALA A 44 -29.62 8.66 5.86
C ALA A 44 -30.14 9.35 4.58
N ARG A 45 -31.07 8.71 3.87
CA ARG A 45 -31.71 9.28 2.66
C ARG A 45 -32.50 10.55 2.98
N GLU A 46 -33.20 10.59 4.10
CA GLU A 46 -33.99 11.75 4.55
C GLU A 46 -33.10 12.89 5.07
N TRP A 47 -32.10 12.56 5.87
CA TRP A 47 -31.27 13.55 6.57
C TRP A 47 -30.21 14.17 5.66
N ARG A 48 -29.72 13.44 4.64
CA ARG A 48 -28.66 13.96 3.74
C ARG A 48 -29.04 15.28 3.05
N PRO A 49 -30.21 15.44 2.41
CA PRO A 49 -30.64 16.73 1.87
C PRO A 49 -30.80 17.83 2.94
N ALA A 50 -31.30 17.47 4.12
CA ALA A 50 -31.46 18.43 5.23
C ALA A 50 -30.10 18.96 5.69
N LEU A 51 -29.12 18.08 5.90
CA LEU A 51 -27.74 18.43 6.26
C LEU A 51 -27.06 19.29 5.19
N ALA A 52 -27.32 19.02 3.91
CA ALA A 52 -26.77 19.82 2.82
C ALA A 52 -27.29 21.27 2.82
N ARG A 53 -28.53 21.51 3.30
CA ARG A 53 -29.13 22.85 3.40
C ARG A 53 -28.63 23.66 4.60
N LEU A 54 -28.10 23.00 5.63
CA LEU A 54 -27.62 23.67 6.85
C LEU A 54 -26.32 24.47 6.65
N GLY A 55 -25.68 24.38 5.48
CA GLY A 55 -24.42 25.10 5.22
C GLY A 55 -23.22 24.64 6.07
N ILE A 56 -23.35 23.53 6.79
CA ILE A 56 -22.30 22.98 7.65
C ILE A 56 -21.07 22.53 6.87
N GLY A 57 -19.89 22.73 7.46
CA GLY A 57 -18.59 22.45 6.84
C GLY A 57 -18.37 20.97 6.49
N PHE A 58 -17.35 20.66 5.70
CA PHE A 58 -17.02 19.27 5.36
C PHE A 58 -16.65 18.42 6.59
N ALA A 59 -15.80 18.96 7.47
CA ALA A 59 -15.37 18.27 8.70
C ALA A 59 -16.56 17.92 9.61
N GLU A 60 -17.50 18.84 9.78
CA GLU A 60 -18.71 18.62 10.58
C GLU A 60 -19.64 17.59 9.94
N ARG A 61 -19.87 17.68 8.62
CA ARG A 61 -20.66 16.67 7.88
C ARG A 61 -20.04 15.28 7.99
N ARG A 62 -18.70 15.19 7.90
CA ARG A 62 -17.99 13.92 8.06
C ARG A 62 -18.15 13.37 9.47
N ALA A 63 -17.87 14.17 10.49
CA ALA A 63 -17.98 13.76 11.88
C ALA A 63 -19.42 13.31 12.20
N PHE A 64 -20.43 13.94 11.61
CA PHE A 64 -21.81 13.49 11.68
C PHE A 64 -21.97 12.08 11.09
N TRP A 65 -21.52 11.85 9.85
CA TRP A 65 -21.70 10.56 9.16
C TRP A 65 -20.88 9.42 9.75
N GLU A 66 -19.69 9.68 10.27
CA GLU A 66 -18.89 8.69 11.00
C GLU A 66 -19.63 8.25 12.26
N ARG A 67 -20.07 9.20 13.09
CA ARG A 67 -20.84 8.89 14.31
C ARG A 67 -22.18 8.23 14.02
N PHE A 68 -22.86 8.65 12.95
CA PHE A 68 -24.06 8.01 12.45
C PHE A 68 -23.79 6.54 12.09
N SER A 69 -22.69 6.26 11.39
CA SER A 69 -22.32 4.90 10.98
C SER A 69 -21.91 4.04 12.17
N ASP A 70 -21.12 4.59 13.10
CA ASP A 70 -20.73 3.89 14.33
C ASP A 70 -21.98 3.50 15.15
N GLN A 71 -22.93 4.42 15.31
CA GLN A 71 -24.18 4.15 16.01
C GLN A 71 -25.03 3.12 15.27
N ALA A 72 -25.12 3.19 13.94
CA ALA A 72 -25.86 2.24 13.13
C ALA A 72 -25.31 0.81 13.22
N LEU A 73 -24.00 0.66 13.36
CA LEU A 73 -23.35 -0.64 13.49
C LEU A 73 -23.43 -1.18 14.92
N ALA A 74 -23.40 -0.31 15.93
CA ALA A 74 -23.53 -0.69 17.33
C ALA A 74 -24.98 -1.09 17.69
N GLU A 75 -25.96 -0.36 17.17
CA GLU A 75 -27.38 -0.53 17.50
C GLU A 75 -28.22 -0.65 16.21
N PRO A 76 -28.03 -1.73 15.43
CA PRO A 76 -28.61 -1.84 14.09
C PRO A 76 -30.13 -1.87 14.08
N ASP A 77 -30.77 -2.39 15.14
CA ASP A 77 -32.24 -2.50 15.24
C ASP A 77 -32.90 -1.25 15.84
N MET A 78 -32.13 -0.24 16.26
CA MET A 78 -32.66 1.06 16.66
C MET A 78 -33.24 1.79 15.44
N GLU A 79 -34.42 2.38 15.62
CA GLU A 79 -34.98 3.31 14.63
C GLU A 79 -34.49 4.75 14.90
N PRO A 80 -33.73 5.38 13.97
CA PRO A 80 -33.14 6.68 14.21
C PRO A 80 -34.20 7.78 14.26
N GLN A 81 -34.31 8.45 15.41
CA GLN A 81 -35.27 9.54 15.62
C GLN A 81 -34.65 10.92 15.34
N PRO A 82 -35.45 11.97 15.07
CA PRO A 82 -34.95 13.33 14.86
C PRO A 82 -34.10 13.87 16.04
N ALA A 83 -34.39 13.46 17.28
CA ALA A 83 -33.60 13.82 18.45
C ALA A 83 -32.17 13.27 18.38
N LEU A 84 -31.98 12.06 17.83
CA LEU A 84 -30.66 11.48 17.61
C LEU A 84 -29.90 12.29 16.55
N ARG A 85 -30.55 12.68 15.45
CA ARG A 85 -29.95 13.56 14.43
C ARG A 85 -29.40 14.84 15.06
N GLU A 86 -30.20 15.49 15.89
CA GLU A 86 -29.80 16.73 16.57
C GLU A 86 -28.63 16.49 17.54
N SER A 87 -28.66 15.40 18.30
CA SER A 87 -27.55 15.00 19.17
C SER A 87 -26.25 14.76 18.38
N LEU A 88 -26.33 14.06 17.26
CA LEU A 88 -25.19 13.79 16.38
C LEU A 88 -24.66 15.09 15.75
N LEU A 89 -25.54 16.00 15.34
CA LEU A 89 -25.17 17.33 14.86
C LEU A 89 -24.44 18.14 15.93
N GLN A 90 -24.98 18.23 17.14
CA GLN A 90 -24.32 18.95 18.24
C GLN A 90 -22.95 18.34 18.58
N LYS A 91 -22.83 17.01 18.60
CA LYS A 91 -21.56 16.32 18.81
C LYS A 91 -20.57 16.58 17.68
N ALA A 92 -21.05 16.58 16.43
CA ALA A 92 -20.24 16.90 15.25
C ALA A 92 -19.76 18.36 15.27
N ALA A 93 -20.65 19.30 15.57
CA ALA A 93 -20.36 20.73 15.72
C ALA A 93 -19.32 20.95 16.84
N ARG A 94 -19.47 20.31 18.00
CA ARG A 94 -18.48 20.39 19.10
C ARG A 94 -17.12 19.82 18.71
N SER A 95 -17.09 18.76 17.92
CA SER A 95 -15.83 18.21 17.37
C SER A 95 -15.23 19.11 16.28
N ALA A 96 -16.07 19.78 15.48
CA ALA A 96 -15.66 20.68 14.41
C ALA A 96 -15.31 22.10 14.87
N HIS A 97 -15.79 22.53 16.05
CA HIS A 97 -15.51 23.85 16.65
C HIS A 97 -14.30 23.86 17.59
N ARG A 98 -13.66 22.71 17.87
CA ARG A 98 -12.37 22.65 18.62
C ARG A 98 -11.16 23.08 17.78
N GLY A 99 -11.37 24.06 16.90
CA GLY A 99 -10.43 24.56 15.90
C GLY A 99 -11.15 24.64 14.56
N ALA A 100 -11.08 25.78 13.87
CA ALA A 100 -11.43 25.83 12.44
C ALA A 100 -10.76 24.65 11.72
N PRO A 101 -11.29 24.13 10.60
CA PRO A 101 -10.60 23.06 9.87
C PRO A 101 -9.29 23.63 9.33
N GLU A 102 -8.25 23.62 10.15
CA GLU A 102 -6.87 23.78 9.75
C GLU A 102 -6.63 22.60 8.82
N GLY A 103 -6.32 22.91 7.56
CA GLY A 103 -6.03 21.84 6.63
C GLY A 103 -4.79 21.12 7.12
N ARG A 104 -4.81 19.81 6.95
CA ARG A 104 -3.79 18.91 7.47
C ARG A 104 -3.26 18.04 6.36
N VAL A 105 -2.06 17.55 6.57
CA VAL A 105 -1.39 16.60 5.66
C VAL A 105 -1.27 15.26 6.35
N THR A 106 -1.66 14.18 5.66
CA THR A 106 -1.33 12.82 6.09
C THR A 106 -0.42 12.17 5.05
N LEU A 107 0.80 11.83 5.44
CA LEU A 107 1.70 11.00 4.63
C LEU A 107 1.31 9.54 4.83
N VAL A 108 0.98 8.83 3.76
CA VAL A 108 0.44 7.46 3.81
C VAL A 108 1.27 6.52 2.96
N GLY A 109 1.72 5.43 3.55
CA GLY A 109 2.33 4.31 2.83
C GLY A 109 1.29 3.45 2.12
N ALA A 110 1.44 3.32 0.80
CA ALA A 110 0.58 2.51 -0.06
C ALA A 110 0.94 1.02 -0.04
N GLY A 111 2.09 0.66 0.53
CA GLY A 111 2.62 -0.70 0.38
C GLY A 111 3.33 -0.90 -0.97
N PRO A 112 3.90 -2.10 -1.21
CA PRO A 112 4.71 -2.40 -2.39
C PRO A 112 3.92 -2.54 -3.71
N GLY A 113 2.59 -2.73 -3.63
CA GLY A 113 1.73 -2.75 -4.80
C GLY A 113 0.41 -3.48 -4.58
N ASP A 114 0.43 -4.56 -3.80
CA ASP A 114 -0.76 -5.34 -3.44
C ASP A 114 -1.70 -4.48 -2.55
N PRO A 115 -2.95 -4.24 -2.96
CA PRO A 115 -3.91 -3.48 -2.17
C PRO A 115 -4.21 -4.09 -0.79
N GLU A 116 -4.09 -5.41 -0.61
CA GLU A 116 -4.32 -6.07 0.69
C GLU A 116 -3.21 -5.75 1.71
N LEU A 117 -2.08 -5.23 1.25
CA LEU A 117 -0.99 -4.77 2.12
C LEU A 117 -1.18 -3.34 2.63
N LEU A 118 -2.28 -2.67 2.27
CA LEU A 118 -2.66 -1.42 2.90
C LEU A 118 -3.00 -1.65 4.38
N THR A 119 -2.47 -0.78 5.24
CA THR A 119 -2.87 -0.79 6.64
C THR A 119 -4.31 -0.29 6.79
N LEU A 120 -5.03 -0.75 7.82
CA LEU A 120 -6.37 -0.24 8.13
C LEU A 120 -6.38 1.28 8.33
N LYS A 121 -5.29 1.84 8.88
CA LYS A 121 -5.12 3.29 9.04
C LYS A 121 -4.94 4.00 7.70
N ALA A 122 -4.26 3.38 6.73
CA ALA A 122 -4.12 3.91 5.37
C ALA A 122 -5.47 3.97 4.65
N VAL A 123 -6.27 2.89 4.75
CA VAL A 123 -7.63 2.86 4.17
C VAL A 123 -8.50 3.97 4.78
N ARG A 124 -8.50 4.14 6.10
CA ARG A 124 -9.22 5.24 6.77
C ARG A 124 -8.73 6.62 6.32
N ALA A 125 -7.42 6.79 6.12
CA ALA A 125 -6.86 8.03 5.61
C ALA A 125 -7.34 8.33 4.18
N LEU A 126 -7.33 7.34 3.28
CA LEU A 126 -7.80 7.46 1.90
C LEU A 126 -9.30 7.76 1.80
N GLN A 127 -10.11 7.14 2.66
CA GLN A 127 -11.55 7.43 2.79
C GLN A 127 -11.83 8.81 3.41
N SER A 128 -10.81 9.44 4.00
CA SER A 128 -10.91 10.74 4.65
C SER A 128 -10.28 11.91 3.95
N ALA A 129 -9.46 11.65 2.94
CA ALA A 129 -8.85 12.68 2.12
C ALA A 129 -9.91 13.56 1.44
N GLU A 130 -9.64 14.82 1.21
CA GLU A 130 -10.35 15.61 0.18
C GLU A 130 -9.54 15.66 -1.10
N VAL A 131 -8.20 15.63 -0.96
CA VAL A 131 -7.27 15.56 -2.07
C VAL A 131 -6.23 14.50 -1.79
N ILE A 132 -5.92 13.68 -2.79
CA ILE A 132 -4.90 12.64 -2.75
C ILE A 132 -3.83 13.00 -3.75
N LEU A 133 -2.62 13.30 -3.27
CA LEU A 133 -1.41 13.46 -4.05
C LEU A 133 -0.67 12.12 -4.09
N TYR A 134 -0.57 11.49 -5.25
CA TYR A 134 0.03 10.15 -5.39
C TYR A 134 1.07 10.13 -6.51
N ASP A 135 2.05 9.24 -6.40
CA ASP A 135 3.07 9.03 -7.43
C ASP A 135 2.81 7.77 -8.26
N GLN A 136 3.62 7.57 -9.31
CA GLN A 136 3.48 6.44 -10.24
C GLN A 136 3.67 5.06 -9.60
N LEU A 137 4.28 4.98 -8.42
CA LEU A 137 4.50 3.70 -7.73
C LEU A 137 3.23 3.19 -7.04
N VAL A 138 2.20 4.02 -6.91
CA VAL A 138 0.90 3.62 -6.36
C VAL A 138 0.08 2.92 -7.44
N SER A 139 -0.44 1.72 -7.14
CA SER A 139 -1.31 0.98 -8.06
C SER A 139 -2.71 1.60 -8.15
N ALA A 140 -3.40 1.38 -9.27
CA ALA A 140 -4.79 1.84 -9.44
C ALA A 140 -5.73 1.22 -8.39
N GLU A 141 -5.53 -0.07 -8.07
CA GLU A 141 -6.32 -0.82 -7.08
C GLU A 141 -6.22 -0.19 -5.68
N VAL A 142 -5.06 0.35 -5.29
CA VAL A 142 -4.91 1.09 -4.02
C VAL A 142 -5.77 2.37 -4.03
N LEU A 143 -5.87 3.05 -5.17
CA LEU A 143 -6.67 4.28 -5.29
C LEU A 143 -8.18 4.00 -5.27
N ASP A 144 -8.62 2.76 -5.47
CA ASP A 144 -10.04 2.40 -5.40
C ASP A 144 -10.57 2.39 -3.94
N PHE A 145 -9.68 2.32 -2.95
CA PHE A 145 -10.03 2.51 -1.54
C PHE A 145 -10.27 3.99 -1.17
N ALA A 146 -9.88 4.92 -2.04
CA ALA A 146 -10.17 6.32 -1.84
C ALA A 146 -11.66 6.59 -1.93
N ARG A 147 -12.14 7.58 -1.15
CA ARG A 147 -13.52 8.08 -1.34
C ARG A 147 -13.73 8.51 -2.80
N ARG A 148 -14.97 8.37 -3.27
CA ARG A 148 -15.32 8.68 -4.66
C ARG A 148 -15.17 10.16 -5.01
N GLU A 149 -15.39 11.06 -4.05
CA GLU A 149 -15.32 12.52 -4.28
C GLU A 149 -13.93 13.13 -4.02
N ALA A 150 -12.92 12.33 -3.63
CA ALA A 150 -11.57 12.84 -3.42
C ALA A 150 -10.97 13.24 -4.76
N LYS A 151 -10.39 14.44 -4.82
CA LYS A 151 -9.61 14.85 -5.98
C LYS A 151 -8.30 14.07 -5.99
N ARG A 152 -8.05 13.28 -7.03
CA ARG A 152 -6.80 12.52 -7.22
C ARG A 152 -5.87 13.33 -8.11
N ILE A 153 -4.66 13.60 -7.66
CA ILE A 153 -3.65 14.36 -8.40
C ILE A 153 -2.36 13.53 -8.46
N LEU A 154 -1.98 13.15 -9.68
CA LEU A 154 -0.71 12.48 -9.93
C LEU A 154 0.43 13.50 -9.79
N VAL A 155 1.45 13.18 -9.00
CA VAL A 155 2.64 13.99 -8.75
C VAL A 155 3.92 13.17 -9.01
N GLY A 156 5.03 13.85 -9.33
CA GLY A 156 6.33 13.23 -9.55
C GLY A 156 6.74 13.10 -11.03
N LYS A 157 7.84 12.40 -11.28
CA LYS A 157 8.41 12.21 -12.62
C LYS A 157 7.48 11.33 -13.46
N THR A 158 6.82 11.91 -14.46
CA THR A 158 6.32 11.11 -15.57
C THR A 158 7.52 10.71 -16.40
N GLY A 159 7.66 9.42 -16.72
CA GLY A 159 8.85 8.87 -17.39
C GLY A 159 9.30 9.58 -18.67
N HIS A 160 8.50 10.49 -19.25
CA HIS A 160 8.82 11.23 -20.47
C HIS A 160 8.18 12.66 -20.56
N GLY A 161 7.75 13.29 -19.46
CA GLY A 161 7.06 14.60 -19.46
C GLY A 161 7.63 15.64 -18.48
N PRO A 162 7.17 16.91 -18.51
CA PRO A 162 7.63 17.95 -17.58
C PRO A 162 7.30 17.53 -16.15
N SER A 163 8.35 17.18 -15.40
CA SER A 163 8.30 16.65 -14.04
C SER A 163 8.01 17.76 -13.05
N CYS A 164 7.09 17.52 -12.10
CA CYS A 164 7.11 18.32 -10.87
C CYS A 164 8.37 17.98 -10.06
N ASN A 165 9.17 18.99 -9.75
CA ASN A 165 10.25 18.86 -8.78
C ASN A 165 9.66 18.73 -7.36
N GLN A 166 10.48 18.35 -6.38
CA GLN A 166 9.98 18.14 -5.01
C GLN A 166 9.44 19.42 -4.37
N GLY A 167 10.03 20.58 -4.67
CA GLY A 167 9.53 21.88 -4.19
C GLY A 167 8.11 22.15 -4.66
N GLU A 168 7.80 21.88 -5.93
CA GLU A 168 6.45 22.05 -6.49
C GLU A 168 5.43 21.11 -5.85
N ILE A 169 5.83 19.87 -5.52
CA ILE A 169 4.97 18.92 -4.79
C ILE A 169 4.67 19.46 -3.39
N ASN A 170 5.71 19.93 -2.69
CA ASN A 170 5.57 20.50 -1.35
C ASN A 170 4.65 21.74 -1.40
N GLU A 171 4.89 22.68 -2.31
CA GLU A 171 4.06 23.87 -2.48
C GLU A 171 2.60 23.53 -2.81
N LEU A 172 2.35 22.55 -3.68
CA LEU A 172 0.99 22.09 -3.99
C LEU A 172 0.30 21.55 -2.75
N MET A 173 1.00 20.69 -2.00
CA MET A 173 0.51 20.09 -0.76
C MET A 173 0.15 21.18 0.26
N LEU A 174 1.07 22.12 0.52
CA LEU A 174 0.86 23.23 1.46
C LEU A 174 -0.27 24.16 1.01
N ARG A 175 -0.36 24.47 -0.29
CA ARG A 175 -1.42 25.32 -0.85
C ARG A 175 -2.80 24.69 -0.63
N LEU A 176 -2.92 23.38 -0.85
CA LEU A 176 -4.18 22.66 -0.63
C LEU A 176 -4.53 22.58 0.86
N ALA A 177 -3.56 22.32 1.73
CA ALA A 177 -3.77 22.35 3.17
C ALA A 177 -4.16 23.75 3.68
N ARG A 178 -3.54 24.83 3.19
CA ARG A 178 -3.94 26.22 3.52
C ARG A 178 -5.36 26.58 3.09
N GLN A 179 -5.97 25.82 2.18
CA GLN A 179 -7.39 25.94 1.83
C GLN A 179 -8.32 25.22 2.82
N GLY A 180 -7.80 24.73 3.96
CA GLY A 180 -8.56 23.98 4.96
C GLY A 180 -8.80 22.51 4.59
N LYS A 181 -8.13 21.98 3.56
CA LYS A 181 -8.38 20.62 3.06
C LYS A 181 -7.58 19.58 3.81
N HIS A 182 -8.16 18.39 3.97
CA HIS A 182 -7.39 17.20 4.31
C HIS A 182 -6.66 16.65 3.07
N VAL A 183 -5.33 16.81 3.04
CA VAL A 183 -4.46 16.33 1.97
C VAL A 183 -3.82 15.01 2.37
N VAL A 184 -4.01 13.97 1.57
CA VAL A 184 -3.26 12.72 1.70
C VAL A 184 -2.15 12.70 0.66
N ARG A 185 -0.89 12.58 1.11
CA ARG A 185 0.25 12.28 0.25
C ARG A 185 0.49 10.77 0.30
N LEU A 186 -0.02 10.08 -0.71
CA LEU A 186 0.06 8.63 -0.83
C LEU A 186 1.33 8.23 -1.58
N LYS A 187 2.18 7.42 -0.95
CA LYS A 187 3.54 7.10 -1.43
C LYS A 187 3.69 5.59 -1.55
N GLY A 188 4.32 5.12 -2.63
CA GLY A 188 4.67 3.70 -2.77
C GLY A 188 5.54 3.20 -1.61
N GLY A 189 5.27 1.99 -1.11
CA GLY A 189 5.97 1.40 0.02
C GLY A 189 5.65 2.10 1.34
N ASP A 190 6.69 2.48 2.08
CA ASP A 190 6.61 3.22 3.33
C ASP A 190 7.09 4.68 3.13
N PRO A 191 6.41 5.70 3.68
CA PRO A 191 6.80 7.10 3.51
C PRO A 191 8.22 7.41 4.02
N LEU A 192 8.66 6.72 5.07
CA LEU A 192 9.88 7.02 5.82
C LEU A 192 11.10 6.25 5.30
N ILE A 193 10.92 5.30 4.38
CA ILE A 193 12.03 4.52 3.78
C ILE A 193 12.21 4.97 2.33
N PHE A 194 13.26 5.76 2.07
CA PHE A 194 13.60 6.32 0.75
C PHE A 194 12.47 7.11 0.05
N GLY A 195 11.42 7.49 0.79
CA GLY A 195 10.27 8.21 0.27
C GLY A 195 10.42 9.74 0.25
N ARG A 196 11.52 10.30 0.79
CA ARG A 196 11.72 11.76 0.96
C ARG A 196 10.70 12.44 1.89
N ALA A 197 10.09 11.69 2.83
CA ALA A 197 9.13 12.26 3.77
C ALA A 197 9.71 13.38 4.64
N SER A 198 11.01 13.36 4.96
CA SER A 198 11.63 14.43 5.76
C SER A 198 11.43 15.82 5.14
N GLU A 199 11.62 15.96 3.83
CA GLU A 199 11.44 17.22 3.10
C GLU A 199 9.96 17.68 3.12
N GLU A 200 9.02 16.74 3.04
CA GLU A 200 7.58 17.01 3.09
C GLU A 200 7.13 17.41 4.53
N ILE A 201 7.68 16.74 5.56
CA ILE A 201 7.41 17.02 6.97
C ILE A 201 7.96 18.39 7.38
N GLU A 202 9.19 18.71 6.97
CA GLU A 202 9.84 19.99 7.26
C GLU A 202 9.04 21.14 6.65
N ALA A 203 8.66 21.03 5.37
CA ALA A 203 7.82 22.03 4.70
C ALA A 203 6.46 22.24 5.40
N CYS A 204 5.82 21.18 5.89
CA CYS A 204 4.58 21.28 6.69
C CYS A 204 4.83 21.99 8.01
N ARG A 205 5.89 21.63 8.73
CA ARG A 205 6.25 22.22 10.02
C ARG A 205 6.54 23.72 9.89
N GLU A 206 7.33 24.12 8.90
CA GLU A 206 7.62 25.53 8.61
C GLU A 206 6.37 26.33 8.26
N ALA A 207 5.42 25.70 7.58
CA ALA A 207 4.15 26.30 7.21
C ALA A 207 3.09 26.30 8.33
N GLY A 208 3.38 25.73 9.50
CA GLY A 208 2.41 25.58 10.60
C GLY A 208 1.25 24.63 10.28
N ILE A 209 1.44 23.68 9.37
CA ILE A 209 0.42 22.71 8.96
C ILE A 209 0.62 21.41 9.74
N GLU A 210 -0.45 20.89 10.36
CA GLU A 210 -0.44 19.59 11.02
C GLU A 210 -0.08 18.48 10.02
N VAL A 211 0.92 17.66 10.37
CA VAL A 211 1.34 16.50 9.57
C VAL A 211 1.24 15.22 10.39
N ALA A 212 0.48 14.26 9.88
CA ALA A 212 0.38 12.91 10.42
C ALA A 212 1.05 11.90 9.49
N ILE A 213 1.56 10.80 10.06
CA ILE A 213 2.21 9.73 9.30
C ILE A 213 1.46 8.42 9.52
N VAL A 214 1.21 7.72 8.43
CA VAL A 214 0.69 6.36 8.40
C VAL A 214 1.74 5.48 7.71
N PRO A 215 2.45 4.62 8.46
CA PRO A 215 3.44 3.74 7.87
C PRO A 215 2.79 2.72 6.93
N GLY A 216 3.60 2.20 6.01
CA GLY A 216 3.22 1.17 5.04
C GLY A 216 4.19 0.01 5.06
N ILE A 217 3.83 -1.06 4.34
CA ILE A 217 4.74 -2.18 4.11
C ILE A 217 5.80 -1.73 3.11
N THR A 218 7.08 -1.78 3.48
CA THR A 218 8.16 -1.40 2.57
C THR A 218 8.44 -2.50 1.53
N ALA A 219 9.03 -2.12 0.39
CA ALA A 219 9.31 -3.04 -0.72
C ALA A 219 10.16 -4.23 -0.30
N ALA A 220 11.15 -4.03 0.57
CA ALA A 220 11.98 -5.13 1.10
C ALA A 220 11.17 -6.20 1.82
N GLN A 221 10.23 -5.81 2.67
CA GLN A 221 9.39 -6.76 3.41
C GLN A 221 8.41 -7.45 2.48
N GLY A 222 7.78 -6.71 1.55
CA GLY A 222 6.89 -7.28 0.54
C GLY A 222 7.59 -8.31 -0.36
N ALA A 223 8.77 -7.98 -0.86
CA ALA A 223 9.58 -8.88 -1.67
C ALA A 223 9.98 -10.15 -0.90
N ALA A 224 10.41 -10.01 0.36
CA ALA A 224 10.77 -11.17 1.19
C ALA A 224 9.57 -12.10 1.44
N ALA A 225 8.40 -11.54 1.74
CA ALA A 225 7.16 -12.30 1.90
C ALA A 225 6.77 -13.03 0.60
N SER A 226 6.84 -12.34 -0.54
CA SER A 226 6.58 -12.93 -1.86
C SER A 226 7.57 -14.03 -2.26
N LEU A 227 8.78 -13.97 -1.71
CA LEU A 227 9.81 -15.01 -1.88
C LEU A 227 9.71 -16.15 -0.85
N GLY A 228 8.86 -16.03 0.17
CA GLY A 228 8.77 -17.01 1.25
C GLY A 228 10.03 -17.08 2.12
N ILE A 229 10.79 -15.98 2.23
CA ILE A 229 12.02 -15.92 3.03
C ILE A 229 11.91 -14.92 4.17
N SER A 230 12.74 -15.13 5.19
CA SER A 230 13.00 -14.13 6.21
C SER A 230 14.22 -13.28 5.82
N LEU A 231 14.10 -11.95 5.99
CA LEU A 231 15.23 -11.02 5.83
C LEU A 231 16.31 -11.23 6.89
N THR A 232 15.96 -11.84 8.02
CA THR A 232 16.89 -12.21 9.10
C THR A 232 16.88 -13.71 9.35
N GLN A 233 18.03 -14.26 9.70
CA GLN A 233 18.21 -15.65 10.06
C GLN A 233 19.28 -15.75 11.13
N ARG A 234 19.00 -16.45 12.23
CA ARG A 234 19.84 -16.45 13.45
C ARG A 234 21.32 -16.73 13.16
N GLU A 235 21.63 -17.65 12.26
CA GLU A 235 23.03 -18.03 11.93
C GLU A 235 23.54 -17.50 10.58
N ARG A 236 22.71 -16.82 9.79
CA ARG A 236 23.07 -16.41 8.41
C ARG A 236 22.88 -14.93 8.11
N ALA A 237 21.94 -14.27 8.78
CA ALA A 237 21.63 -12.85 8.57
C ALA A 237 21.13 -12.22 9.87
N ARG A 238 22.03 -11.65 10.68
CA ARG A 238 21.68 -11.03 11.98
C ARG A 238 21.35 -9.54 11.87
N ARG A 239 21.60 -8.96 10.69
CA ARG A 239 21.34 -7.55 10.38
C ARG A 239 20.65 -7.46 9.02
N VAL A 240 19.79 -6.46 8.88
CA VAL A 240 19.21 -6.04 7.61
C VAL A 240 19.66 -4.62 7.38
N GLN A 241 20.05 -4.29 6.15
CA GLN A 241 20.36 -2.92 5.76
C GLN A 241 19.61 -2.54 4.50
N PHE A 242 19.11 -1.31 4.48
CA PHE A 242 18.42 -0.72 3.35
C PHE A 242 19.37 0.29 2.72
N VAL A 243 19.64 0.13 1.43
CA VAL A 243 20.62 0.92 0.68
C VAL A 243 19.95 1.46 -0.57
N THR A 244 20.25 2.71 -0.95
CA THR A 244 19.85 3.25 -2.24
C THR A 244 20.99 3.08 -3.24
N GLY A 245 20.71 2.49 -4.40
CA GLY A 245 21.64 2.40 -5.52
C GLY A 245 21.65 3.66 -6.38
N HIS A 246 20.87 4.70 -6.05
CA HIS A 246 20.70 5.86 -6.91
C HIS A 246 20.80 7.16 -6.11
N ALA A 247 21.81 7.96 -6.44
CA ALA A 247 21.96 9.33 -5.97
C ALA A 247 21.18 10.31 -6.87
N LYS A 248 21.14 11.59 -6.48
CA LYS A 248 20.41 12.65 -7.20
C LYS A 248 20.89 12.87 -8.64
N ASP A 249 22.16 12.55 -8.91
CA ASP A 249 22.82 12.66 -10.23
C ASP A 249 22.64 11.41 -11.12
N GLY A 250 21.96 10.39 -10.58
CA GLY A 250 21.68 9.14 -11.25
C GLY A 250 22.79 8.09 -11.22
N LYS A 251 23.85 8.34 -10.43
CA LYS A 251 24.95 7.41 -10.20
C LYS A 251 24.82 6.73 -8.84
N LEU A 252 25.75 5.83 -8.53
CA LEU A 252 25.89 5.32 -7.17
C LEU A 252 26.27 6.47 -6.21
N PRO A 253 25.67 6.53 -5.00
CA PRO A 253 26.17 7.40 -3.96
C PRO A 253 27.67 7.16 -3.70
N ALA A 254 28.43 8.26 -3.60
CA ALA A 254 29.89 8.20 -3.43
C ALA A 254 30.30 7.74 -2.02
N ASP A 255 29.38 7.83 -1.06
CA ASP A 255 29.55 7.61 0.36
C ASP A 255 29.04 6.23 0.84
N ILE A 256 28.85 5.27 -0.07
CA ILE A 256 28.51 3.89 0.31
C ILE A 256 29.66 3.30 1.12
N ASP A 257 29.36 2.82 2.33
CA ASP A 257 30.26 2.02 3.15
C ASP A 257 30.32 0.58 2.60
N TRP A 258 31.29 0.33 1.73
CA TRP A 258 31.48 -0.98 1.10
C TRP A 258 31.87 -2.08 2.09
N GLY A 259 32.52 -1.73 3.21
CA GLY A 259 32.83 -2.69 4.27
C GLY A 259 31.55 -3.23 4.91
N ALA A 260 30.55 -2.38 5.13
CA ALA A 260 29.23 -2.79 5.61
C ALA A 260 28.44 -3.61 4.57
N ILE A 261 28.63 -3.35 3.27
CA ILE A 261 28.04 -4.15 2.18
C ILE A 261 28.64 -5.55 2.12
N ALA A 262 29.95 -5.68 2.36
CA ALA A 262 30.68 -6.95 2.29
C ALA A 262 30.45 -7.91 3.47
N ASP A 263 29.76 -7.46 4.54
CA ASP A 263 29.50 -8.30 5.72
C ASP A 263 28.62 -9.52 5.37
N PRO A 264 29.14 -10.76 5.52
CA PRO A 264 28.45 -11.98 5.10
C PRO A 264 27.23 -12.33 5.98
N PHE A 265 27.04 -11.66 7.12
CA PHE A 265 25.92 -11.88 8.03
C PHE A 265 24.80 -10.82 7.90
N VAL A 266 24.75 -10.13 6.75
CA VAL A 266 23.77 -9.10 6.45
C VAL A 266 22.91 -9.47 5.25
N THR A 267 21.62 -9.17 5.33
CA THR A 267 20.77 -9.07 4.15
C THR A 267 20.71 -7.60 3.71
N THR A 268 21.23 -7.31 2.52
CA THR A 268 21.16 -5.99 1.91
C THR A 268 19.94 -5.91 0.99
N ALA A 269 19.04 -4.97 1.26
CA ALA A 269 17.97 -4.60 0.33
C ALA A 269 18.36 -3.31 -0.39
N LEU A 270 18.67 -3.44 -1.68
CA LEU A 270 19.09 -2.35 -2.56
C LEU A 270 17.88 -1.81 -3.34
N TYR A 271 17.56 -0.55 -3.07
CA TYR A 271 16.48 0.21 -3.71
C TYR A 271 16.99 0.99 -4.91
N MET A 272 16.11 1.18 -5.89
CA MET A 272 16.42 1.91 -7.13
C MET A 272 17.69 1.41 -7.87
N PRO A 273 17.93 0.10 -8.01
CA PRO A 273 19.19 -0.43 -8.54
C PRO A 273 19.28 -0.39 -10.08
N THR A 274 18.18 -0.14 -10.80
CA THR A 274 18.03 -0.48 -12.23
C THR A 274 19.17 0.01 -13.12
N ARG A 275 19.71 1.20 -12.87
CA ARG A 275 20.78 1.80 -13.71
C ARG A 275 22.19 1.56 -13.18
N THR A 276 22.32 1.13 -11.94
CA THR A 276 23.56 1.14 -11.16
C THR A 276 23.90 -0.24 -10.58
N LEU A 277 23.10 -1.26 -10.91
CA LEU A 277 23.25 -2.59 -10.36
C LEU A 277 24.60 -3.23 -10.72
N ALA A 278 25.05 -3.09 -11.97
CA ALA A 278 26.34 -3.61 -12.42
C ALA A 278 27.48 -2.99 -11.60
N ASP A 279 27.59 -1.66 -11.62
CA ASP A 279 28.57 -0.91 -10.83
C ASP A 279 28.51 -1.22 -9.33
N PHE A 280 27.32 -1.47 -8.78
CA PHE A 280 27.15 -1.80 -7.36
C PHE A 280 27.75 -3.18 -7.06
N CYS A 281 27.43 -4.18 -7.88
CA CYS A 281 27.94 -5.53 -7.73
C CYS A 281 29.47 -5.56 -7.87
N ASP A 282 30.02 -4.88 -8.88
CA ASP A 282 31.47 -4.82 -9.13
C ASP A 282 32.20 -4.23 -7.93
N LYS A 283 31.77 -3.05 -7.46
CA LYS A 283 32.38 -2.41 -6.29
C LYS A 283 32.22 -3.22 -5.01
N ALA A 284 31.06 -3.85 -4.79
CA ALA A 284 30.87 -4.71 -3.63
C ALA A 284 31.84 -5.89 -3.64
N ILE A 285 32.06 -6.51 -4.81
CA ILE A 285 33.02 -7.60 -4.99
C ILE A 285 34.46 -7.12 -4.77
N GLU A 286 34.85 -6.00 -5.38
CA GLU A 286 36.17 -5.39 -5.21
C GLU A 286 36.50 -5.11 -3.73
N ASN A 287 35.47 -4.81 -2.93
CA ASN A 287 35.59 -4.50 -1.51
C ASN A 287 35.31 -5.70 -0.58
N GLY A 288 35.32 -6.93 -1.13
CA GLY A 288 35.36 -8.16 -0.34
C GLY A 288 34.04 -8.92 -0.20
N LEU A 289 32.96 -8.48 -0.86
CA LEU A 289 31.76 -9.32 -0.98
C LEU A 289 32.06 -10.51 -1.88
N LEU A 290 31.76 -11.73 -1.43
CA LEU A 290 32.02 -12.92 -2.24
C LEU A 290 31.17 -12.89 -3.53
N PRO A 291 31.77 -13.09 -4.73
CA PRO A 291 31.03 -13.13 -6.00
C PRO A 291 29.87 -14.14 -6.00
N ALA A 292 30.06 -15.25 -5.28
CA ALA A 292 29.07 -16.32 -5.12
C ALA A 292 27.95 -16.01 -4.10
N THR A 293 27.95 -14.82 -3.49
CA THR A 293 26.89 -14.42 -2.53
C THR A 293 25.53 -14.50 -3.23
N PRO A 294 24.52 -15.16 -2.65
CA PRO A 294 23.21 -15.25 -3.26
C PRO A 294 22.54 -13.89 -3.38
N ALA A 295 21.84 -13.68 -4.49
CA ALA A 295 21.06 -12.48 -4.73
C ALA A 295 19.80 -12.73 -5.54
N ALA A 296 18.82 -11.84 -5.39
CA ALA A 296 17.57 -11.85 -6.16
C ALA A 296 17.19 -10.44 -6.58
N ALA A 297 16.70 -10.30 -7.80
CA ALA A 297 16.08 -9.07 -8.29
C ALA A 297 14.59 -9.32 -8.51
N ILE A 298 13.77 -8.46 -7.92
CA ILE A 298 12.32 -8.57 -7.90
C ILE A 298 11.74 -7.30 -8.52
N SER A 299 11.12 -7.43 -9.69
CA SER A 299 10.37 -6.35 -10.33
C SER A 299 8.92 -6.43 -9.89
N ARG A 300 8.34 -5.26 -9.56
CA ARG A 300 6.92 -5.11 -9.20
C ARG A 300 6.50 -6.07 -8.06
N ALA A 301 7.30 -6.08 -6.98
CA ALA A 301 7.07 -6.93 -5.82
C ALA A 301 5.61 -6.86 -5.34
N THR A 302 5.04 -8.03 -5.04
CA THR A 302 3.65 -8.29 -4.60
C THR A 302 2.55 -7.99 -5.62
N ARG A 303 2.86 -7.49 -6.81
CA ARG A 303 1.83 -7.25 -7.84
C ARG A 303 1.52 -8.54 -8.61
N PRO A 304 0.35 -8.65 -9.26
CA PRO A 304 0.02 -9.82 -10.10
C PRO A 304 1.03 -10.09 -11.23
N ASP A 305 1.70 -9.04 -11.71
CA ASP A 305 2.71 -9.08 -12.77
C ASP A 305 4.16 -9.06 -12.24
N GLU A 306 4.35 -9.48 -10.99
CA GLU A 306 5.67 -9.64 -10.38
C GLU A 306 6.57 -10.56 -11.21
N ARG A 307 7.86 -10.21 -11.28
CA ARG A 307 8.90 -11.00 -11.94
C ARG A 307 10.12 -11.10 -11.03
N LYS A 308 10.75 -12.27 -11.02
CA LYS A 308 11.87 -12.59 -10.14
C LYS A 308 12.98 -13.24 -10.94
N VAL A 309 14.21 -12.85 -10.65
CA VAL A 309 15.40 -13.59 -11.07
C VAL A 309 16.28 -13.85 -9.86
N PHE A 310 16.96 -14.98 -9.87
CA PHE A 310 17.84 -15.45 -8.81
C PHE A 310 19.18 -15.83 -9.42
N GLY A 311 20.24 -15.55 -8.69
CA GLY A 311 21.61 -15.93 -9.05
C GLY A 311 22.56 -15.52 -7.95
N THR A 312 23.82 -15.36 -8.30
CA THR A 312 24.82 -14.76 -7.41
C THR A 312 24.98 -13.26 -7.67
N VAL A 313 25.68 -12.55 -6.79
CA VAL A 313 26.03 -11.13 -6.98
C VAL A 313 26.73 -10.89 -8.33
N SER A 314 27.61 -11.80 -8.76
CA SER A 314 28.30 -11.69 -10.06
C SER A 314 27.38 -11.91 -11.26
N GLU A 315 26.36 -12.75 -11.14
CA GLU A 315 25.44 -13.08 -12.25
C GLU A 315 24.26 -12.10 -12.33
N LEU A 316 23.85 -11.52 -11.20
CA LEU A 316 22.61 -10.77 -11.08
C LEU A 316 22.47 -9.61 -12.09
N PRO A 317 23.51 -8.81 -12.41
CA PRO A 317 23.39 -7.71 -13.36
C PRO A 317 22.90 -8.16 -14.75
N GLU A 318 23.39 -9.29 -15.25
CA GLU A 318 22.95 -9.86 -16.53
C GLU A 318 21.54 -10.45 -16.41
N LEU A 319 21.29 -11.24 -15.35
CA LEU A 319 20.00 -11.87 -15.13
C LEU A 319 18.87 -10.86 -14.99
N ALA A 320 19.14 -9.71 -14.37
CA ALA A 320 18.19 -8.62 -14.14
C ALA A 320 17.77 -7.90 -15.43
N GLN A 321 18.56 -7.96 -16.51
CA GLN A 321 18.17 -7.40 -17.82
C GLN A 321 16.97 -8.14 -18.44
N ARG A 322 16.71 -9.36 -17.98
CA ARG A 322 15.54 -10.17 -18.38
C ARG A 322 14.25 -9.73 -17.68
N LEU A 323 14.34 -8.87 -16.66
CA LEU A 323 13.16 -8.25 -16.05
C LEU A 323 12.69 -7.11 -16.95
N ASP A 324 11.38 -7.01 -17.18
CA ASP A 324 10.82 -5.92 -18.00
C ASP A 324 11.28 -4.54 -17.49
N SER A 325 11.68 -3.68 -18.43
CA SER A 325 12.33 -2.40 -18.19
C SER A 325 11.42 -1.27 -17.64
N GLY A 326 10.14 -1.55 -17.37
CA GLY A 326 9.15 -0.53 -17.00
C GLY A 326 8.77 -0.47 -15.51
N GLY A 327 9.16 -1.44 -14.69
CA GLY A 327 8.70 -1.58 -13.30
C GLY A 327 9.74 -1.21 -12.25
N PRO A 328 9.33 -0.85 -11.01
CA PRO A 328 10.25 -0.71 -9.89
C PRO A 328 10.91 -2.06 -9.57
N VAL A 329 12.23 -2.05 -9.41
CA VAL A 329 13.02 -3.23 -9.05
C VAL A 329 13.61 -3.05 -7.65
N LEU A 330 13.54 -4.11 -6.85
CA LEU A 330 14.28 -4.25 -5.61
C LEU A 330 15.27 -5.39 -5.76
N VAL A 331 16.49 -5.21 -5.24
CA VAL A 331 17.49 -6.28 -5.16
C VAL A 331 17.70 -6.66 -3.70
N LEU A 332 17.71 -7.97 -3.42
CA LEU A 332 18.08 -8.54 -2.13
C LEU A 332 19.39 -9.32 -2.30
N ILE A 333 20.37 -9.07 -1.44
CA ILE A 333 21.69 -9.71 -1.47
C ILE A 333 22.00 -10.26 -0.08
N GLY A 334 22.48 -11.49 0.01
CA GLY A 334 22.99 -12.07 1.24
C GLY A 334 22.58 -13.52 1.45
N ARG A 335 23.16 -14.15 2.48
CA ARG A 335 23.00 -15.58 2.77
C ARG A 335 21.59 -15.98 3.22
N GLY A 336 20.74 -15.01 3.56
CA GLY A 336 19.30 -15.24 3.79
C GLY A 336 18.58 -15.86 2.58
N LEU A 337 19.15 -15.72 1.37
CA LEU A 337 18.60 -16.25 0.13
C LEU A 337 19.11 -17.65 -0.24
N ASP A 338 20.03 -18.25 0.54
CA ASP A 338 20.62 -19.58 0.27
C ASP A 338 19.54 -20.64 -0.03
N ALA A 339 18.42 -20.64 0.71
CA ALA A 339 17.36 -21.62 0.57
C ALA A 339 16.66 -21.57 -0.81
N ILE A 340 16.64 -20.41 -1.46
CA ILE A 340 16.05 -20.27 -2.79
C ILE A 340 17.05 -20.72 -3.87
N ALA A 341 18.33 -20.41 -3.69
CA ALA A 341 19.40 -20.78 -4.63
C ALA A 341 19.53 -22.31 -4.82
N THR A 342 19.24 -23.12 -3.78
CA THR A 342 19.22 -24.59 -3.88
C THR A 342 17.98 -25.14 -4.59
N THR A 343 16.88 -24.38 -4.59
CA THR A 343 15.60 -24.82 -5.16
C THR A 343 15.54 -24.52 -6.67
N SER A 344 16.18 -23.44 -7.12
CA SER A 344 16.29 -23.12 -8.56
C SER A 344 17.20 -24.08 -9.32
N SER A 345 18.25 -24.63 -8.70
CA SER A 345 19.11 -25.64 -9.34
C SER A 345 18.42 -27.02 -9.46
N SER A 346 17.58 -27.39 -8.49
CA SER A 346 16.82 -28.65 -8.50
C SER A 346 15.52 -28.59 -9.33
N ALA A 347 14.98 -27.41 -9.61
CA ALA A 347 13.84 -27.25 -10.53
C ALA A 347 14.17 -27.64 -12.00
N SER A 348 15.46 -27.75 -12.35
CA SER A 348 15.90 -28.27 -13.65
C SER A 348 15.78 -29.80 -13.78
N SER A 349 15.54 -30.53 -12.69
CA SER A 349 15.56 -32.00 -12.64
C SER A 349 14.22 -32.66 -12.29
N PHE A 350 13.13 -31.89 -12.09
CA PHE A 350 11.81 -32.41 -11.72
C PHE A 350 10.75 -32.40 -12.85
N SER A 351 11.15 -32.29 -14.12
CA SER A 351 10.21 -32.36 -15.26
C SER A 351 9.76 -33.78 -15.64
N HIS A 352 10.21 -34.84 -14.97
CA HIS A 352 9.93 -36.23 -15.38
C HIS A 352 9.19 -37.13 -14.37
N LEU A 353 8.61 -36.62 -13.28
CA LEU A 353 7.84 -37.44 -12.33
C LEU A 353 6.44 -36.88 -11.98
N ARG A 354 5.68 -36.43 -12.97
CA ARG A 354 4.23 -36.15 -12.80
C ARG A 354 3.28 -37.16 -13.44
N ASP A 355 3.78 -38.15 -14.17
CA ASP A 355 2.95 -39.21 -14.74
C ASP A 355 3.29 -40.55 -14.09
N LYS A 356 2.55 -40.89 -13.02
CA LYS A 356 2.12 -42.24 -12.60
C LYS A 356 1.91 -42.31 -11.09
N VAL A 357 0.69 -42.01 -10.65
CA VAL A 357 0.05 -42.74 -9.55
C VAL A 357 -1.39 -43.03 -9.97
N PRO A 358 -1.81 -44.30 -10.15
CA PRO A 358 -3.19 -44.62 -10.42
C PRO A 358 -4.03 -44.48 -9.15
N LEU A 359 -5.17 -43.78 -9.27
CA LEU A 359 -6.25 -43.82 -8.28
C LEU A 359 -6.81 -45.25 -8.22
N ALA A 360 -6.54 -45.97 -7.13
CA ALA A 360 -7.28 -47.16 -6.76
C ALA A 360 -8.29 -46.80 -5.67
N LEU A 361 -9.56 -46.84 -6.05
CA LEU A 361 -10.73 -46.89 -5.17
C LEU A 361 -10.64 -48.15 -4.28
N ALA A 362 -10.94 -47.99 -2.98
CA ALA A 362 -11.46 -49.09 -2.17
C ALA A 362 -12.38 -48.53 -1.07
N SER A 363 -13.67 -48.68 -1.34
CA SER A 363 -14.77 -48.74 -0.38
C SER A 363 -14.66 -49.96 0.54
N GLY A 364 -15.06 -49.83 1.81
CA GLY A 364 -15.55 -50.95 2.62
C GLY A 364 -15.03 -50.96 4.07
N GLY A 365 -15.95 -50.82 5.03
CA GLY A 365 -15.71 -50.99 6.47
C GLY A 365 -16.56 -50.05 7.32
#